data_AF-A0A094CHL5-F1
#
_entry.id   AF-A0A094CHL5-F1
#
_cell.length_a   1.000
_cell.length_b   1.000
_cell.length_c   1.000
_cell.angle_alpha   90.00
_cell.angle_beta   90.00
_cell.angle_gamma   90.00
#
_symmetry.space_group_name_H-M   'P 1'
#
loop_
_entity.id
_entity.type
_entity.pdbx_description
1 polymer ?
#
loop_
_entity_poly.entity_id
_entity_poly.type
_entity_poly.pdbx_seq_one_letter_code
_entity_poly.pdbx_strand_id
1 'polypeptide(L)'
;MTGLTTKPTSDNHLDTFGQIHSRYYSGRSVVASALANPSAPSSSMLGQVTPRRRATLRDLQSSTVDGIEPRPKEINAAPSLEKAQMYGIDNERPTSSKIMALIGRIFIETIPQWLAVGVMLGLIFGGCCSNVFALEAIIKPNPDSGTLLTFVQFIFIASIGYTSQFDIKRPPLFLKPNRVPIKRWLVNIALFFTINVLNNHAFSYNISVPIHIILRSGGSITTIGVGYLFGKRFSRIQIVSVLLLTVGVIIAAWSDVQSKEKTTDTKQGLPPFSVGLIILFIAQVLSAIMGLYTEETYREYGPQWKENLFYSHFISLPLFIPFFPSMMRQFLRLAASEPLTMPWSDPTALGGLHQGIKAGVSGIYIPSQLAYLVVNVLTQYACIRGVNLLASASSALTVTIVLNVRKLVSLLLSIWLFGNRLSFGTLIGATIVFSAGGMYSLDKGPRGRLRPATASVSINGKAG
;
A
#
# COMPACT_ATOMS: atom_id res chain seq x y z
N MET A 1 57.47 21.15 42.90
CA MET A 1 58.83 21.36 42.36
C MET A 1 58.73 21.02 40.87
N THR A 2 58.56 22.05 40.01
CA THR A 2 59.61 22.60 39.11
C THR A 2 59.99 21.60 38.01
N GLY A 3 59.76 21.84 36.71
CA GLY A 3 59.98 23.08 35.95
C GLY A 3 61.44 23.12 35.48
N LEU A 4 61.82 23.47 34.24
CA LEU A 4 61.21 24.36 33.26
C LEU A 4 61.75 24.14 31.82
N THR A 5 60.84 24.22 30.83
CA THR A 5 60.87 24.99 29.54
C THR A 5 62.06 25.04 28.57
N THR A 6 61.73 25.08 27.27
CA THR A 6 61.98 26.25 26.39
C THR A 6 60.86 26.52 25.37
N LYS A 7 60.37 27.77 25.33
CA LYS A 7 59.62 28.50 24.28
C LYS A 7 59.87 30.00 24.59
N PRO A 8 59.92 30.96 23.64
CA PRO A 8 58.74 31.58 22.97
C PRO A 8 59.04 31.81 21.45
N THR A 9 58.29 32.52 20.58
CA THR A 9 57.36 33.70 20.61
C THR A 9 56.19 33.46 19.62
N SER A 10 54.92 33.78 19.93
CA SER A 10 54.19 35.07 19.74
C SER A 10 54.13 35.57 18.28
N ASP A 11 53.03 36.05 17.69
CA ASP A 11 51.81 36.65 18.28
C ASP A 11 50.47 36.34 17.58
N ASN A 12 49.41 36.50 18.38
CA ASN A 12 48.04 37.03 18.16
C ASN A 12 47.72 37.64 16.76
N HIS A 13 46.49 37.56 16.22
CA HIS A 13 45.27 38.19 16.79
C HIS A 13 43.95 37.69 16.16
N LEU A 14 42.82 38.04 16.79
CA LEU A 14 41.44 37.87 16.30
C LEU A 14 41.02 38.93 15.25
N ASP A 15 39.85 38.68 14.65
CA ASP A 15 38.95 39.59 13.90
C ASP A 15 39.27 39.89 12.41
N THR A 16 38.30 39.62 11.53
CA THR A 16 37.57 40.66 10.76
C THR A 16 36.42 40.07 9.92
N PHE A 17 35.29 40.78 9.98
CA PHE A 17 34.07 40.67 9.18
C PHE A 17 34.22 40.45 7.65
N GLY A 18 33.32 39.63 7.09
CA GLY A 18 32.38 40.09 6.05
C GLY A 18 32.83 40.19 4.58
N GLN A 19 31.82 40.37 3.72
CA GLN A 19 31.90 40.68 2.28
C GLN A 19 32.56 39.67 1.33
N ILE A 20 31.76 38.76 0.77
CA ILE A 20 31.79 38.50 -0.69
C ILE A 20 30.36 38.63 -1.23
N HIS A 21 30.01 39.86 -1.59
CA HIS A 21 28.83 40.18 -2.40
C HIS A 21 29.24 41.32 -3.35
N SER A 22 28.61 41.41 -4.52
CA SER A 22 28.85 42.41 -5.57
C SER A 22 30.10 42.24 -6.46
N ARG A 23 29.86 41.93 -7.74
CA ARG A 23 30.51 42.63 -8.86
C ARG A 23 29.44 43.24 -9.75
N TYR A 24 29.52 44.56 -9.90
CA TYR A 24 28.75 45.40 -10.83
C TYR A 24 28.92 44.94 -12.29
N TYR A 25 28.00 45.11 -13.25
CA TYR A 25 27.15 46.25 -13.64
C TYR A 25 27.88 47.49 -14.23
N SER A 26 28.19 47.45 -15.53
CA SER A 26 28.32 48.56 -16.49
C SER A 26 28.73 47.95 -17.84
N GLY A 27 28.28 48.29 -19.05
CA GLY A 27 27.37 49.29 -19.64
C GLY A 27 27.03 48.74 -21.06
N ARG A 28 26.28 49.38 -21.96
CA ARG A 28 26.34 50.78 -22.43
C ARG A 28 25.09 51.06 -23.30
N SER A 29 24.67 52.33 -23.41
CA SER A 29 23.55 52.81 -24.23
C SER A 29 24.03 53.83 -25.28
N VAL A 30 23.34 53.92 -26.44
CA VAL A 30 23.46 54.92 -27.53
C VAL A 30 22.06 55.03 -28.18
N VAL A 31 21.24 56.10 -28.03
CA VAL A 31 21.20 57.42 -28.72
C VAL A 31 20.78 57.31 -30.21
N ALA A 32 19.84 58.06 -30.83
CA ALA A 32 19.18 59.37 -30.54
C ALA A 32 17.62 59.33 -30.74
N SER A 33 16.76 60.34 -30.41
CA SER A 33 16.37 61.63 -31.06
C SER A 33 15.73 61.52 -32.47
N ALA A 34 14.77 62.34 -32.96
CA ALA A 34 13.81 63.36 -32.48
C ALA A 34 13.14 63.97 -33.76
N LEU A 35 11.91 64.53 -33.68
CA LEU A 35 11.42 65.72 -34.45
C LEU A 35 9.89 65.90 -34.36
N ALA A 36 9.41 67.13 -34.56
CA ALA A 36 8.00 67.52 -34.57
C ALA A 36 7.74 68.62 -35.63
N ASN A 37 6.56 68.62 -36.28
CA ASN A 37 5.80 69.84 -36.65
C ASN A 37 4.41 69.52 -37.24
N PRO A 38 3.48 70.51 -37.38
CA PRO A 38 2.03 70.26 -37.51
C PRO A 38 1.40 70.62 -38.87
N SER A 39 0.23 70.04 -39.16
CA SER A 39 -0.81 70.62 -40.02
C SER A 39 -2.18 69.92 -39.84
N ALA A 40 -3.25 70.71 -39.80
CA ALA A 40 -4.67 70.30 -39.88
C ALA A 40 -5.19 70.54 -41.33
N PRO A 41 -6.47 70.30 -41.73
CA PRO A 41 -7.67 69.94 -40.94
C PRO A 41 -8.65 68.90 -41.55
N SER A 42 -9.69 68.53 -40.76
CA SER A 42 -10.99 67.92 -41.18
C SER A 42 -10.96 66.53 -41.89
N SER A 43 -11.93 65.61 -41.77
CA SER A 43 -13.31 65.68 -41.25
C SER A 43 -13.81 64.31 -40.71
N SER A 44 -14.64 64.34 -39.66
CA SER A 44 -15.68 63.37 -39.24
C SER A 44 -15.64 61.89 -39.71
N MET A 45 -15.58 60.96 -38.73
CA MET A 45 -16.60 59.90 -38.54
C MET A 45 -16.46 59.30 -37.12
N LEU A 46 -17.57 58.96 -36.46
CA LEU A 46 -17.57 58.46 -35.07
C LEU A 46 -17.10 57.00 -34.97
N GLY A 47 -16.23 56.71 -34.01
CA GLY A 47 -15.92 55.35 -33.58
C GLY A 47 -15.13 55.34 -32.26
N GLN A 48 -15.75 54.90 -31.16
CA GLN A 48 -15.08 54.79 -29.87
C GLN A 48 -14.06 53.63 -29.85
N VAL A 49 -12.80 53.93 -30.16
CA VAL A 49 -11.69 52.99 -29.95
C VAL A 49 -11.22 53.10 -28.50
N THR A 50 -11.53 52.10 -27.68
CA THR A 50 -10.91 51.97 -26.36
C THR A 50 -9.48 51.42 -26.50
N PRO A 51 -8.45 52.09 -25.94
CA PRO A 51 -7.08 51.62 -26.05
C PRO A 51 -6.88 50.35 -25.21
N ARG A 52 -6.64 49.22 -25.89
CA ARG A 52 -6.42 47.92 -25.26
C ARG A 52 -5.05 47.89 -24.56
N ARG A 53 -5.01 48.33 -23.30
CA ARG A 53 -3.78 48.41 -22.46
C ARG A 53 -3.14 47.03 -22.34
N ARG A 54 -2.09 46.77 -23.14
CA ARG A 54 -1.27 45.55 -23.03
C ARG A 54 -0.42 45.67 -21.76
N ALA A 55 -0.92 45.13 -20.66
CA ALA A 55 -0.13 44.96 -19.44
C ALA A 55 1.12 44.13 -19.79
N THR A 56 2.29 44.66 -19.45
CA THR A 56 3.56 43.96 -19.62
C THR A 56 3.79 43.03 -18.43
N LEU A 57 4.68 42.04 -18.58
CA LEU A 57 5.00 41.07 -17.52
C LEU A 57 5.49 41.78 -16.23
N ARG A 58 6.05 42.98 -16.38
CA ARG A 58 6.51 43.87 -15.30
C ARG A 58 5.36 44.45 -14.45
N ASP A 59 4.20 44.69 -15.05
CA ASP A 59 3.01 45.25 -14.38
C ASP A 59 2.29 44.22 -13.48
N LEU A 60 2.53 42.91 -13.70
CA LEU A 60 2.01 41.83 -12.87
C LEU A 60 2.94 41.49 -11.69
N GLN A 61 4.17 42.00 -11.68
CA GLN A 61 5.15 41.76 -10.61
C GLN A 61 5.15 42.85 -9.53
N SER A 62 4.54 44.01 -9.79
CA SER A 62 4.47 45.12 -8.83
C SER A 62 3.45 44.92 -7.71
N SER A 63 2.51 43.98 -7.84
CA SER A 63 1.54 43.61 -6.80
C SER A 63 2.02 42.41 -5.97
N THR A 64 3.26 42.46 -5.49
CA THR A 64 3.84 41.45 -4.59
C THR A 64 4.17 42.06 -3.23
N VAL A 65 3.12 42.29 -2.45
CA VAL A 65 3.21 42.43 -0.99
C VAL A 65 2.45 41.21 -0.42
N ASP A 66 2.98 40.64 0.66
CA ASP A 66 2.47 39.44 1.34
C ASP A 66 2.61 38.08 0.63
N GLY A 67 3.86 37.60 0.55
CA GLY A 67 4.27 36.33 1.20
C GLY A 67 3.65 34.99 0.78
N ILE A 68 2.80 34.92 -0.25
CA ILE A 68 2.13 33.68 -0.68
C ILE A 68 2.78 33.10 -1.93
N GLU A 69 3.27 31.87 -1.83
CA GLU A 69 3.83 31.09 -2.95
C GLU A 69 2.79 30.90 -4.07
N PRO A 70 3.08 31.27 -5.33
CA PRO A 70 2.08 31.32 -6.38
C PRO A 70 1.73 29.91 -6.88
N ARG A 71 0.61 29.37 -6.39
CA ARG A 71 -0.04 28.21 -7.03
C ARG A 71 -0.31 28.54 -8.51
N PRO A 72 -0.02 27.62 -9.46
CA PRO A 72 -0.27 27.86 -10.87
C PRO A 72 -1.76 28.16 -11.08
N LYS A 73 -2.04 29.33 -11.64
CA LYS A 73 -3.40 29.80 -11.87
C LYS A 73 -4.06 28.89 -12.91
N GLU A 74 -5.00 28.05 -12.48
CA GLU A 74 -5.84 27.27 -13.39
C GLU A 74 -6.68 28.23 -14.24
N ILE A 75 -6.20 28.51 -15.45
CA ILE A 75 -6.95 29.31 -16.43
C ILE A 75 -8.05 28.40 -16.99
N ASN A 76 -9.23 28.47 -16.38
CA ASN A 76 -10.43 27.86 -16.95
C ASN A 76 -10.77 28.58 -18.27
N ALA A 77 -10.33 28.00 -19.38
CA ALA A 77 -10.51 28.56 -20.70
C ALA A 77 -11.92 28.30 -21.30
N ALA A 78 -12.80 27.58 -20.62
CA ALA A 78 -14.13 27.25 -21.14
C ALA A 78 -14.99 28.50 -21.45
N PRO A 79 -15.10 29.53 -20.57
CA PRO A 79 -15.91 30.73 -20.87
C PRO A 79 -15.34 31.54 -22.03
N SER A 80 -14.01 31.53 -22.21
CA SER A 80 -13.34 32.16 -23.35
C SER A 80 -13.49 31.36 -24.65
N LEU A 81 -13.63 30.03 -24.59
CA LEU A 81 -13.95 29.19 -25.75
C LEU A 81 -15.40 29.42 -26.20
N GLU A 82 -16.33 29.38 -25.27
CA GLU A 82 -17.76 29.61 -25.51
C GLU A 82 -18.00 31.02 -26.08
N LYS A 83 -17.30 32.02 -25.55
CA LYS A 83 -17.30 33.39 -26.10
C LYS A 83 -16.63 33.48 -27.48
N ALA A 84 -15.63 32.66 -27.80
CA ALA A 84 -15.04 32.62 -29.15
C ALA A 84 -15.96 31.94 -30.17
N GLN A 85 -16.70 30.91 -29.76
CA GLN A 85 -17.74 30.27 -30.58
C GLN A 85 -18.89 31.24 -30.89
N MET A 86 -19.28 32.09 -29.94
CA MET A 86 -20.24 33.19 -30.17
C MET A 86 -19.77 34.24 -31.20
N TYR A 87 -18.46 34.30 -31.52
CA TYR A 87 -17.92 35.14 -32.59
C TYR A 87 -17.59 34.35 -33.88
N GLY A 88 -18.11 33.13 -34.04
CA GLY A 88 -17.92 32.31 -35.24
C GLY A 88 -16.50 31.74 -35.41
N ILE A 89 -15.68 31.74 -34.36
CA ILE A 89 -14.36 31.11 -34.38
C ILE A 89 -14.53 29.63 -34.02
N ASP A 90 -14.88 28.83 -35.02
CA ASP A 90 -15.07 27.40 -34.85
C ASP A 90 -13.76 26.67 -34.62
N ASN A 91 -13.78 25.73 -33.67
CA ASN A 91 -12.61 24.95 -33.30
C ASN A 91 -12.49 23.75 -34.27
N GLU A 92 -11.83 23.96 -35.42
CA GLU A 92 -11.69 23.03 -36.56
C GLU A 92 -11.12 21.63 -36.23
N ARG A 93 -10.66 21.40 -35.01
CA ARG A 93 -10.15 20.09 -34.57
C ARG A 93 -11.14 18.97 -34.87
N PRO A 94 -10.73 17.90 -35.59
CA PRO A 94 -11.62 16.79 -35.93
C PRO A 94 -12.14 16.11 -34.66
N THR A 95 -13.36 15.56 -34.72
CA THR A 95 -14.06 14.95 -33.58
C THR A 95 -13.22 13.88 -32.87
N SER A 96 -12.44 13.08 -33.63
CA SER A 96 -11.46 12.13 -33.11
C SER A 96 -10.40 12.78 -32.20
N SER A 97 -9.87 13.95 -32.57
CA SER A 97 -8.87 14.67 -31.76
C SER A 97 -9.49 15.30 -30.51
N LYS A 98 -10.75 15.72 -30.55
CA LYS A 98 -11.52 16.19 -29.38
C LYS A 98 -11.77 15.03 -28.40
N ILE A 99 -12.15 13.87 -28.91
CA ILE A 99 -12.31 12.63 -28.12
C ILE A 99 -10.97 12.18 -27.52
N MET A 100 -9.88 12.16 -28.31
CA MET A 100 -8.54 11.81 -27.80
C MET A 100 -8.02 12.80 -26.76
N ALA A 101 -8.28 14.11 -26.91
CA ALA A 101 -7.94 15.09 -25.89
C ALA A 101 -8.77 14.91 -24.59
N LEU A 102 -10.04 14.52 -24.70
CA LEU A 102 -10.90 14.21 -23.56
C LEU A 102 -10.43 12.92 -22.85
N ILE A 103 -10.16 11.85 -23.60
CA ILE A 103 -9.59 10.60 -23.09
C ILE A 103 -8.23 10.87 -22.43
N GLY A 104 -7.37 11.68 -23.06
CA GLY A 104 -6.07 12.06 -22.50
C GLY A 104 -6.20 12.80 -21.16
N ARG A 105 -7.14 13.74 -21.03
CA ARG A 105 -7.41 14.44 -19.76
C ARG A 105 -7.95 13.49 -18.69
N ILE A 106 -8.96 12.67 -19.02
CA ILE A 106 -9.53 11.69 -18.08
C ILE A 106 -8.48 10.67 -17.64
N PHE A 107 -7.60 10.24 -18.56
CA PHE A 107 -6.49 9.35 -18.25
C PHE A 107 -5.52 10.03 -17.28
N ILE A 108 -5.02 11.24 -17.62
CA ILE A 108 -4.09 12.00 -16.77
C ILE A 108 -4.66 12.28 -15.37
N GLU A 109 -5.92 12.69 -15.27
CA GLU A 109 -6.61 12.92 -13.98
C GLU A 109 -6.81 11.64 -13.16
N THR A 110 -6.87 10.46 -13.80
CA THR A 110 -7.01 9.17 -13.11
C THR A 110 -5.69 8.45 -12.83
N ILE A 111 -4.55 8.86 -13.42
CA ILE A 111 -3.21 8.29 -13.13
C ILE A 111 -2.95 8.13 -11.63
N PRO A 112 -3.20 9.13 -10.75
CA PRO A 112 -2.92 9.00 -9.32
C PRO A 112 -3.77 7.91 -8.63
N GLN A 113 -4.99 7.69 -9.12
CA GLN A 113 -5.92 6.68 -8.58
C GLN A 113 -5.49 5.27 -9.03
N TRP A 114 -5.17 5.10 -10.31
CA TRP A 114 -4.66 3.83 -10.84
C TRP A 114 -3.31 3.46 -10.22
N LEU A 115 -2.43 4.44 -9.97
CA LEU A 115 -1.16 4.23 -9.26
C LEU A 115 -1.42 3.80 -7.82
N ALA A 116 -2.33 4.45 -7.09
CA ALA A 116 -2.67 4.06 -5.71
C ALA A 116 -3.24 2.63 -5.64
N VAL A 117 -4.12 2.25 -6.57
CA VAL A 117 -4.63 0.87 -6.70
C VAL A 117 -3.53 -0.10 -7.07
N GLY A 118 -2.66 0.24 -8.03
CA GLY A 118 -1.50 -0.56 -8.42
C GLY A 118 -0.53 -0.81 -7.26
N VAL A 119 -0.28 0.21 -6.41
CA VAL A 119 0.53 0.06 -5.19
C VAL A 119 -0.16 -0.84 -4.16
N MET A 120 -1.47 -0.68 -3.93
CA MET A 120 -2.21 -1.57 -3.02
C MET A 120 -2.16 -3.04 -3.49
N LEU A 121 -2.45 -3.29 -4.76
CA LEU A 121 -2.43 -4.64 -5.33
C LEU A 121 -1.00 -5.20 -5.39
N GLY A 122 0.00 -4.39 -5.77
CA GLY A 122 1.40 -4.80 -5.80
C GLY A 122 1.94 -5.19 -4.42
N LEU A 123 1.60 -4.43 -3.37
CA LEU A 123 1.92 -4.78 -1.99
C LEU A 123 1.25 -6.09 -1.54
N ILE A 124 0.00 -6.32 -1.95
CA ILE A 124 -0.72 -7.56 -1.66
C ILE A 124 -0.11 -8.73 -2.47
N PHE A 125 -0.17 -8.74 -3.80
CA PHE A 125 0.30 -9.89 -4.58
C PHE A 125 1.80 -10.13 -4.40
N GLY A 126 2.65 -9.11 -4.44
CA GLY A 126 4.08 -9.24 -4.22
C GLY A 126 4.41 -9.72 -2.80
N GLY A 127 4.04 -8.92 -1.79
CA GLY A 127 4.33 -9.25 -0.39
C GLY A 127 3.75 -10.60 0.02
N CYS A 128 2.51 -10.89 -0.36
CA CYS A 128 1.85 -12.09 0.10
C CYS A 128 2.26 -13.37 -0.63
N CYS A 129 2.62 -13.32 -1.93
CA CYS A 129 3.10 -14.51 -2.63
C CYS A 129 4.56 -14.82 -2.27
N SER A 130 5.41 -13.79 -2.15
CA SER A 130 6.79 -13.97 -1.66
C SER A 130 6.85 -14.43 -0.20
N ASN A 131 5.86 -14.06 0.63
CA ASN A 131 5.77 -14.55 2.00
C ASN A 131 5.59 -16.09 2.07
N VAL A 132 4.77 -16.68 1.19
CA VAL A 132 4.57 -18.15 1.15
C VAL A 132 5.87 -18.87 0.82
N PHE A 133 6.65 -18.36 -0.15
CA PHE A 133 7.96 -18.91 -0.48
C PHE A 133 8.93 -18.88 0.72
N ALA A 134 9.06 -17.72 1.37
CA ALA A 134 9.93 -17.57 2.54
C ALA A 134 9.44 -18.39 3.74
N LEU A 135 8.12 -18.56 3.90
CA LEU A 135 7.52 -19.40 4.93
C LEU A 135 7.87 -20.88 4.73
N GLU A 136 7.77 -21.36 3.49
CA GLU A 136 8.05 -22.75 3.14
C GLU A 136 9.53 -23.11 3.32
N ALA A 137 10.44 -22.19 2.97
CA ALA A 137 11.89 -22.34 3.18
C ALA A 137 12.29 -22.48 4.67
N ILE A 138 11.46 -21.98 5.60
CA ILE A 138 11.68 -22.05 7.05
C ILE A 138 10.98 -23.27 7.67
N ILE A 139 9.74 -23.54 7.25
CA ILE A 139 8.94 -24.64 7.80
C ILE A 139 9.43 -26.01 7.33
N LYS A 140 9.94 -26.15 6.09
CA LYS A 140 10.50 -27.42 5.59
C LYS A 140 11.58 -28.02 6.50
N PRO A 141 12.62 -27.28 6.93
CA PRO A 141 13.61 -27.79 7.88
C PRO A 141 13.16 -27.71 9.35
N ASN A 142 12.27 -26.78 9.72
CA ASN A 142 11.87 -26.55 11.12
C ASN A 142 10.34 -26.36 11.26
N PRO A 143 9.54 -27.45 11.26
CA PRO A 143 8.07 -27.36 11.17
C PRO A 143 7.41 -26.64 12.34
N ASP A 144 8.00 -26.69 13.54
CA ASP A 144 7.43 -26.06 14.75
C ASP A 144 7.50 -24.52 14.75
N SER A 145 8.23 -23.91 13.80
CA SER A 145 8.61 -22.48 13.82
C SER A 145 7.46 -21.48 13.60
N GLY A 146 6.24 -21.94 13.31
CA GLY A 146 5.10 -21.08 12.95
C GLY A 146 4.74 -20.04 14.00
N THR A 147 4.84 -20.37 15.29
CA THR A 147 4.54 -19.45 16.40
C THR A 147 5.62 -18.35 16.50
N LEU A 148 6.90 -18.73 16.42
CA LEU A 148 8.01 -17.78 16.37
C LEU A 148 7.89 -16.82 15.18
N LEU A 149 7.61 -17.34 13.99
CA LEU A 149 7.42 -16.55 12.77
C LEU A 149 6.36 -15.45 12.97
N THR A 150 5.20 -15.84 13.50
CA THR A 150 4.09 -14.92 13.77
C THR A 150 4.49 -13.87 14.82
N PHE A 151 5.18 -14.27 15.88
CA PHE A 151 5.64 -13.34 16.93
C PHE A 151 6.65 -12.29 16.40
N VAL A 152 7.65 -12.71 15.62
CA VAL A 152 8.64 -11.77 15.04
C VAL A 152 7.97 -10.83 14.03
N GLN A 153 7.04 -11.33 13.21
CA GLN A 153 6.20 -10.47 12.34
C GLN A 153 5.45 -9.42 13.17
N PHE A 154 4.81 -9.82 14.28
CA PHE A 154 4.03 -8.91 15.11
C PHE A 154 4.88 -7.84 15.81
N ILE A 155 6.06 -8.22 16.34
CA ILE A 155 7.02 -7.25 16.90
C ILE A 155 7.43 -6.24 15.82
N PHE A 156 7.86 -6.71 14.65
CA PHE A 156 8.34 -5.84 13.57
C PHE A 156 7.25 -4.86 13.10
N ILE A 157 6.02 -5.35 12.89
CA ILE A 157 4.89 -4.51 12.48
C ILE A 157 4.50 -3.53 13.58
N ALA A 158 4.53 -3.92 14.86
CA ALA A 158 4.29 -3.01 15.98
C ALA A 158 5.37 -1.93 16.08
N SER A 159 6.65 -2.28 15.92
CA SER A 159 7.78 -1.34 15.94
C SER A 159 7.70 -0.31 14.81
N ILE A 160 7.43 -0.73 13.57
CA ILE A 160 7.24 0.22 12.46
C ILE A 160 5.94 1.02 12.65
N GLY A 161 4.86 0.37 13.09
CA GLY A 161 3.58 1.02 13.39
C GLY A 161 3.73 2.15 14.42
N TYR A 162 4.54 1.92 15.45
CA TYR A 162 4.85 2.91 16.50
C TYR A 162 5.47 4.18 15.93
N THR A 163 6.40 4.10 14.96
CA THR A 163 6.96 5.30 14.31
C THR A 163 5.90 6.20 13.68
N SER A 164 4.79 5.61 13.20
CA SER A 164 3.67 6.37 12.63
C SER A 164 2.73 6.96 13.68
N GLN A 165 2.68 6.38 14.88
CA GLN A 165 1.88 6.82 16.03
C GLN A 165 2.66 7.67 17.04
N PHE A 166 3.98 7.83 16.84
CA PHE A 166 4.84 8.62 17.71
C PHE A 166 4.45 10.10 17.73
N ASP A 167 4.28 10.64 18.94
CA ASP A 167 4.10 12.07 19.25
C ASP A 167 4.93 12.43 20.49
N ILE A 168 6.01 13.17 20.25
CA ILE A 168 6.96 13.63 21.28
C ILE A 168 6.31 14.49 22.38
N LYS A 169 5.12 15.06 22.13
CA LYS A 169 4.43 15.98 23.05
C LYS A 169 3.59 15.27 24.13
N ARG A 170 3.60 13.93 24.18
CA ARG A 170 2.71 13.10 25.03
C ARG A 170 3.45 11.98 25.78
N PRO A 171 4.33 12.27 26.76
CA PRO A 171 4.86 11.25 27.67
C PRO A 171 3.73 10.59 28.49
N PRO A 172 3.90 9.34 28.99
CA PRO A 172 5.13 8.53 28.97
C PRO A 172 5.28 7.62 27.74
N LEU A 173 4.20 7.35 26.99
CA LEU A 173 4.22 6.40 25.86
C LEU A 173 4.41 7.07 24.48
N PHE A 174 4.42 8.41 24.41
CA PHE A 174 4.60 9.18 23.17
C PHE A 174 3.66 8.75 22.04
N LEU A 175 2.38 8.52 22.36
CA LEU A 175 1.35 8.12 21.40
C LEU A 175 0.44 9.29 21.02
N LYS A 176 0.09 9.36 19.73
CA LYS A 176 -0.96 10.26 19.22
C LYS A 176 -2.31 9.97 19.88
N PRO A 177 -3.18 10.99 20.03
CA PRO A 177 -4.53 10.77 20.52
C PRO A 177 -5.34 9.96 19.49
N ASN A 178 -5.92 8.85 19.95
CA ASN A 178 -6.66 7.92 19.11
C ASN A 178 -7.86 8.60 18.46
N ARG A 179 -8.00 8.41 17.14
CA ARG A 179 -9.19 8.85 16.42
C ARG A 179 -10.31 7.84 16.55
N VAL A 180 -10.00 6.54 16.65
CA VAL A 180 -10.96 5.46 16.88
C VAL A 180 -10.92 5.04 18.36
N PRO A 181 -12.06 4.85 19.03
CA PRO A 181 -12.07 4.32 20.39
C PRO A 181 -11.38 2.96 20.47
N ILE A 182 -10.42 2.79 21.40
CA ILE A 182 -9.63 1.56 21.54
C ILE A 182 -10.51 0.30 21.69
N LYS A 183 -11.72 0.45 22.27
CA LYS A 183 -12.73 -0.61 22.37
C LYS A 183 -13.07 -1.24 21.00
N ARG A 184 -13.10 -0.45 19.91
CA ARG A 184 -13.33 -0.99 18.55
C ARG A 184 -12.15 -1.81 18.04
N TRP A 185 -10.92 -1.35 18.28
CA TRP A 185 -9.73 -2.13 17.96
C TRP A 185 -9.67 -3.44 18.76
N LEU A 186 -10.04 -3.43 20.04
CA LEU A 186 -10.13 -4.65 20.87
C LEU A 186 -11.12 -5.67 20.30
N VAL A 187 -12.29 -5.24 19.80
CA VAL A 187 -13.24 -6.13 19.11
C VAL A 187 -12.61 -6.70 17.83
N ASN A 188 -11.92 -5.87 17.03
CA ASN A 188 -11.26 -6.32 15.80
C ASN A 188 -10.15 -7.35 16.10
N ILE A 189 -9.36 -7.13 17.15
CA ILE A 189 -8.31 -8.02 17.64
C ILE A 189 -8.89 -9.34 18.14
N ALA A 190 -9.95 -9.30 18.96
CA ALA A 190 -10.58 -10.49 19.50
C ALA A 190 -11.17 -11.36 18.38
N LEU A 191 -11.83 -10.74 17.39
CA LEU A 191 -12.32 -11.42 16.19
C LEU A 191 -11.14 -12.02 15.40
N PHE A 192 -10.11 -11.24 15.08
CA PHE A 192 -8.94 -11.70 14.34
C PHE A 192 -8.25 -12.88 15.04
N PHE A 193 -8.00 -12.80 16.34
CA PHE A 193 -7.39 -13.89 17.10
C PHE A 193 -8.26 -15.15 17.07
N THR A 194 -9.56 -15.02 17.35
CA THR A 194 -10.53 -16.14 17.30
C THR A 194 -10.56 -16.78 15.90
N ILE A 195 -10.58 -15.97 14.85
CA ILE A 195 -10.53 -16.43 13.46
C ILE A 195 -9.26 -17.24 13.20
N ASN A 196 -8.08 -16.77 13.63
CA ASN A 196 -6.83 -17.51 13.44
C ASN A 196 -6.81 -18.82 14.23
N VAL A 197 -7.23 -18.81 15.50
CA VAL A 197 -7.34 -20.03 16.31
C VAL A 197 -8.27 -21.05 15.65
N LEU A 198 -9.48 -20.65 15.24
CA LEU A 198 -10.43 -21.55 14.58
C LEU A 198 -9.91 -22.08 13.23
N ASN A 199 -9.30 -21.23 12.38
CA ASN A 199 -8.76 -21.67 11.09
C ASN A 199 -7.55 -22.60 11.26
N ASN A 200 -6.72 -22.42 12.29
CA ASN A 200 -5.58 -23.29 12.55
C ASN A 200 -6.03 -24.62 13.18
N HIS A 201 -6.97 -24.57 14.13
CA HIS A 201 -7.55 -25.76 14.77
C HIS A 201 -8.35 -26.64 13.79
N ALA A 202 -8.93 -26.05 12.75
CA ALA A 202 -9.67 -26.77 11.71
C ALA A 202 -8.84 -27.88 11.01
N PHE A 203 -7.52 -27.69 10.87
CA PHE A 203 -6.64 -28.70 10.27
C PHE A 203 -6.59 -30.02 11.08
N SER A 204 -6.90 -29.98 12.38
CA SER A 204 -6.96 -31.17 13.24
C SER A 204 -8.12 -32.13 12.92
N TYR A 205 -9.07 -31.73 12.05
CA TYR A 205 -10.28 -32.49 11.70
C TYR A 205 -10.24 -33.08 10.28
N ASN A 206 -9.07 -33.55 9.83
CA ASN A 206 -8.80 -34.04 8.45
C ASN A 206 -9.13 -33.05 7.33
N ILE A 207 -9.19 -31.74 7.62
CA ILE A 207 -9.42 -30.77 6.56
C ILE A 207 -8.11 -30.59 5.80
N SER A 208 -8.04 -31.15 4.59
CA SER A 208 -6.90 -30.92 3.70
C SER A 208 -6.79 -29.45 3.32
N VAL A 209 -5.56 -28.98 3.05
CA VAL A 209 -5.30 -27.58 2.69
C VAL A 209 -6.19 -27.09 1.53
N PRO A 210 -6.43 -27.88 0.46
CA PRO A 210 -7.37 -27.48 -0.60
C PRO A 210 -8.84 -27.39 -0.13
N ILE A 211 -9.33 -28.29 0.71
CA ILE A 211 -10.70 -28.20 1.27
C ILE A 211 -10.83 -26.93 2.13
N HIS A 212 -9.82 -26.60 2.94
CA HIS A 212 -9.79 -25.34 3.69
C HIS A 212 -9.79 -24.12 2.76
N ILE A 213 -9.02 -24.15 1.66
CA ILE A 213 -9.04 -23.08 0.65
C ILE A 213 -10.44 -22.89 0.05
N ILE A 214 -11.13 -23.99 -0.31
CA ILE A 214 -12.51 -23.96 -0.83
C ILE A 214 -13.44 -23.32 0.20
N LEU A 215 -13.48 -23.84 1.42
CA LEU A 215 -14.40 -23.37 2.46
C LEU A 215 -14.12 -21.90 2.86
N ARG A 216 -12.84 -21.51 2.90
CA ARG A 216 -12.41 -20.11 3.14
C ARG A 216 -12.68 -19.18 1.95
N SER A 217 -12.94 -19.70 0.75
CA SER A 217 -13.37 -18.88 -0.39
C SER A 217 -14.82 -18.41 -0.24
N GLY A 218 -15.66 -19.22 0.43
CA GLY A 218 -17.04 -18.87 0.81
C GLY A 218 -17.19 -17.65 1.73
N GLY A 219 -16.07 -17.07 2.22
CA GLY A 219 -16.05 -15.78 2.92
C GLY A 219 -16.71 -14.64 2.13
N SER A 220 -16.72 -14.68 0.80
CA SER A 220 -17.42 -13.69 -0.03
C SER A 220 -18.95 -13.85 0.03
N ILE A 221 -19.44 -15.09 0.06
CA ILE A 221 -20.87 -15.41 0.23
C ILE A 221 -21.32 -14.97 1.63
N THR A 222 -20.56 -15.31 2.69
CA THR A 222 -20.90 -14.88 4.05
C THR A 222 -20.82 -13.37 4.22
N THR A 223 -19.91 -12.68 3.50
CA THR A 223 -19.86 -11.20 3.49
C THR A 223 -21.10 -10.57 2.86
N ILE A 224 -21.65 -11.16 1.79
CA ILE A 224 -22.95 -10.72 1.22
C ILE A 224 -24.10 -11.03 2.20
N GLY A 225 -24.16 -12.24 2.76
CA GLY A 225 -25.23 -12.64 3.69
C GLY A 225 -25.27 -11.80 4.96
N VAL A 226 -24.15 -11.68 5.67
CA VAL A 226 -24.02 -10.82 6.86
C VAL A 226 -24.22 -9.35 6.48
N GLY A 227 -23.69 -8.91 5.33
CA GLY A 227 -23.88 -7.55 4.84
C GLY A 227 -25.35 -7.20 4.64
N TYR A 228 -26.15 -8.13 4.09
CA TYR A 228 -27.60 -7.97 3.91
C TYR A 228 -28.34 -7.90 5.24
N LEU A 229 -27.98 -8.74 6.22
CA LEU A 229 -28.50 -8.66 7.60
C LEU A 229 -28.15 -7.32 8.27
N PHE A 230 -27.00 -6.73 7.94
CA PHE A 230 -26.59 -5.38 8.35
C PHE A 230 -27.18 -4.26 7.47
N GLY A 231 -28.16 -4.57 6.61
CA GLY A 231 -28.89 -3.60 5.78
C GLY A 231 -28.19 -3.15 4.50
N LYS A 232 -27.03 -3.73 4.13
CA LYS A 232 -26.34 -3.40 2.86
C LYS A 232 -27.04 -4.04 1.66
N ARG A 233 -27.16 -3.26 0.59
CA ARG A 233 -27.67 -3.71 -0.70
C ARG A 233 -26.51 -3.99 -1.66
N PHE A 234 -26.52 -5.14 -2.31
CA PHE A 234 -25.51 -5.55 -3.28
C PHE A 234 -26.07 -5.53 -4.70
N SER A 235 -25.23 -5.27 -5.70
CA SER A 235 -25.65 -5.29 -7.10
C SER A 235 -25.79 -6.72 -7.63
N ARG A 236 -26.59 -6.93 -8.68
CA ARG A 236 -26.70 -8.25 -9.34
C ARG A 236 -25.33 -8.72 -9.86
N ILE A 237 -24.49 -7.80 -10.34
CA ILE A 237 -23.12 -8.09 -10.82
C ILE A 237 -22.27 -8.61 -9.66
N GLN A 238 -22.34 -8.01 -8.48
CA GLN A 238 -21.61 -8.47 -7.29
C GLN A 238 -22.00 -9.89 -6.87
N ILE A 239 -23.30 -10.22 -6.90
CA ILE A 239 -23.79 -11.57 -6.58
C ILE A 239 -23.27 -12.59 -7.60
N VAL A 240 -23.42 -12.32 -8.91
CA VAL A 240 -22.93 -13.24 -9.96
C VAL A 240 -21.40 -13.38 -9.91
N SER A 241 -20.65 -12.31 -9.66
CA SER A 241 -19.20 -12.37 -9.43
C SER A 241 -18.84 -13.27 -8.25
N VAL A 242 -19.56 -13.18 -7.13
CA VAL A 242 -19.30 -14.05 -5.96
C VAL A 242 -19.63 -15.51 -6.23
N LEU A 243 -20.71 -15.80 -6.97
CA LEU A 243 -21.04 -17.16 -7.40
C LEU A 243 -19.94 -17.74 -8.32
N LEU A 244 -19.52 -17.00 -9.35
CA LEU A 244 -18.44 -17.42 -10.26
C LEU A 244 -17.10 -17.60 -9.54
N LEU A 245 -16.74 -16.70 -8.62
CA LEU A 245 -15.55 -16.85 -7.77
C LEU A 245 -15.59 -18.15 -6.95
N THR A 246 -16.75 -18.50 -6.40
CA THR A 246 -16.93 -19.71 -5.60
C THR A 246 -16.78 -20.97 -6.47
N VAL A 247 -17.46 -21.01 -7.62
CA VAL A 247 -17.35 -22.12 -8.59
C VAL A 247 -15.91 -22.28 -9.07
N GLY A 248 -15.24 -21.20 -9.45
CA GLY A 248 -13.86 -21.24 -9.93
C GLY A 248 -12.86 -21.74 -8.89
N VAL A 249 -13.00 -21.34 -7.61
CA VAL A 249 -12.14 -21.87 -6.54
C VAL A 249 -12.43 -23.36 -6.24
N ILE A 250 -13.71 -23.78 -6.24
CA ILE A 250 -14.08 -25.20 -6.08
C ILE A 250 -13.40 -26.04 -7.17
N ILE A 251 -13.58 -25.67 -8.44
CA ILE A 251 -12.98 -26.39 -9.57
C ILE A 251 -11.45 -26.40 -9.45
N ALA A 252 -10.83 -25.25 -9.14
CA ALA A 252 -9.37 -25.14 -9.09
C ALA A 252 -8.74 -26.03 -8.03
N ALA A 253 -9.30 -26.03 -6.82
CA ALA A 253 -8.78 -26.78 -5.68
C ALA A 253 -9.11 -28.29 -5.78
N TRP A 254 -10.33 -28.66 -6.19
CA TRP A 254 -10.70 -30.07 -6.41
C TRP A 254 -9.85 -30.74 -7.52
N SER A 255 -9.45 -29.96 -8.52
CA SER A 255 -8.58 -30.43 -9.61
C SER A 255 -7.10 -30.54 -9.22
N ASP A 256 -6.64 -29.75 -8.26
CA ASP A 256 -5.28 -29.83 -7.68
C ASP A 256 -5.15 -30.99 -6.68
N VAL A 257 -6.23 -31.33 -5.96
CA VAL A 257 -6.30 -32.53 -5.11
C VAL A 257 -6.20 -33.80 -5.95
N GLN A 258 -7.08 -33.98 -6.95
CA GLN A 258 -7.10 -35.19 -7.79
C GLN A 258 -5.80 -35.41 -8.58
N SER A 259 -5.03 -34.36 -8.89
CA SER A 259 -3.73 -34.53 -9.55
C SER A 259 -2.63 -35.02 -8.61
N LYS A 260 -2.85 -34.96 -7.28
CA LYS A 260 -1.91 -35.36 -6.22
C LYS A 260 -2.32 -36.67 -5.53
N GLU A 261 -3.61 -36.94 -5.38
CA GLU A 261 -4.14 -38.12 -4.65
C GLU A 261 -4.14 -39.45 -5.45
N LYS A 262 -3.18 -39.66 -6.36
CA LYS A 262 -3.01 -40.95 -7.04
C LYS A 262 -2.33 -42.04 -6.18
N THR A 263 -2.16 -41.81 -4.88
CA THR A 263 -1.55 -42.80 -3.98
C THR A 263 -2.06 -42.71 -2.54
N THR A 264 -2.41 -43.89 -2.02
CA THR A 264 -2.60 -44.25 -0.60
C THR A 264 -3.92 -43.84 0.06
N ASP A 265 -4.76 -44.87 0.22
CA ASP A 265 -5.99 -44.89 1.01
C ASP A 265 -5.72 -45.13 2.51
N THR A 266 -6.77 -45.06 3.32
CA THR A 266 -6.84 -45.44 4.76
C THR A 266 -6.32 -44.42 5.79
N LYS A 267 -7.25 -43.81 6.56
CA LYS A 267 -7.11 -43.62 8.01
C LYS A 267 -8.45 -43.77 8.75
N GLN A 268 -8.55 -44.81 9.57
CA GLN A 268 -9.57 -44.93 10.62
C GLN A 268 -9.20 -44.09 11.86
N GLY A 269 -10.17 -43.79 12.72
CA GLY A 269 -9.92 -43.30 14.10
C GLY A 269 -9.75 -41.79 14.28
N LEU A 270 -10.38 -40.96 13.44
CA LEU A 270 -10.21 -39.50 13.46
C LEU A 270 -11.48 -38.74 13.93
N PRO A 271 -11.33 -37.53 14.51
CA PRO A 271 -12.47 -36.71 14.92
C PRO A 271 -13.34 -36.31 13.72
N PRO A 272 -14.64 -36.03 13.92
CA PRO A 272 -15.58 -35.94 12.81
C PRO A 272 -15.26 -34.78 11.87
N PHE A 273 -15.10 -35.07 10.58
CA PHE A 273 -14.91 -34.09 9.50
C PHE A 273 -15.94 -32.95 9.56
N SER A 274 -17.20 -33.29 9.88
CA SER A 274 -18.31 -32.34 10.06
C SER A 274 -18.05 -31.28 11.13
N VAL A 275 -17.32 -31.60 12.21
CA VAL A 275 -16.95 -30.61 13.24
C VAL A 275 -15.95 -29.59 12.67
N GLY A 276 -14.99 -30.07 11.87
CA GLY A 276 -14.09 -29.21 11.11
C GLY A 276 -14.81 -28.26 10.15
N LEU A 277 -15.83 -28.76 9.43
CA LEU A 277 -16.68 -27.93 8.55
C LEU A 277 -17.41 -26.83 9.33
N ILE A 278 -18.00 -27.16 10.48
CA ILE A 278 -18.70 -26.20 11.35
C ILE A 278 -17.72 -25.13 11.86
N ILE A 279 -16.53 -25.52 12.34
CA ILE A 279 -15.47 -24.60 12.78
C ILE A 279 -15.09 -23.63 11.66
N LEU A 280 -14.90 -24.11 10.43
CA LEU A 280 -14.57 -23.26 9.29
C LEU A 280 -15.72 -22.35 8.86
N PHE A 281 -16.97 -22.81 8.93
CA PHE A 281 -18.14 -21.97 8.65
C PHE A 281 -18.25 -20.83 9.66
N ILE A 282 -18.14 -21.12 10.96
CA ILE A 282 -18.11 -20.11 12.03
C ILE A 282 -16.95 -19.12 11.78
N ALA A 283 -15.76 -19.62 11.43
CA ALA A 283 -14.62 -18.76 11.13
C ALA A 283 -14.85 -17.85 9.89
N GLN A 284 -15.62 -18.27 8.89
CA GLN A 284 -16.00 -17.42 7.75
C GLN A 284 -17.04 -16.37 8.13
N VAL A 285 -18.03 -16.71 8.97
CA VAL A 285 -19.02 -15.76 9.48
C VAL A 285 -18.33 -14.68 10.34
N LEU A 286 -17.45 -15.09 11.25
CA LEU A 286 -16.63 -14.15 12.04
C LEU A 286 -15.72 -13.29 11.15
N SER A 287 -15.13 -13.85 10.09
CA SER A 287 -14.33 -13.08 9.12
C SER A 287 -15.15 -12.03 8.36
N ALA A 288 -16.39 -12.37 7.98
CA ALA A 288 -17.32 -11.43 7.36
C ALA A 288 -17.73 -10.30 8.32
N ILE A 289 -18.05 -10.63 9.57
CA ILE A 289 -18.36 -9.67 10.63
C ILE A 289 -17.17 -8.74 10.87
N MET A 290 -15.96 -9.28 11.04
CA MET A 290 -14.72 -8.51 11.23
C MET A 290 -14.45 -7.54 10.08
N GLY A 291 -14.64 -7.99 8.83
CA GLY A 291 -14.49 -7.15 7.65
C GLY A 291 -15.52 -6.01 7.60
N LEU A 292 -16.81 -6.31 7.81
CA LEU A 292 -17.89 -5.32 7.80
C LEU A 292 -17.76 -4.31 8.95
N TYR A 293 -17.37 -4.77 10.14
CA TYR A 293 -17.10 -3.94 11.31
C TYR A 293 -15.90 -3.00 11.11
N THR A 294 -14.86 -3.48 10.43
CA THR A 294 -13.69 -2.68 10.03
C THR A 294 -14.09 -1.62 8.98
N GLU A 295 -14.86 -2.00 7.95
CA GLU A 295 -15.38 -1.07 6.94
C GLU A 295 -16.24 0.03 7.59
N GLU A 296 -17.13 -0.34 8.50
CA GLU A 296 -17.99 0.61 9.22
C GLU A 296 -17.19 1.55 10.14
N THR A 297 -16.15 1.04 10.79
CA THR A 297 -15.22 1.85 11.60
C THR A 297 -14.47 2.87 10.72
N TYR A 298 -14.02 2.49 9.52
CA TYR A 298 -13.43 3.45 8.58
C TYR A 298 -14.46 4.42 7.97
N ARG A 299 -15.73 4.03 7.86
CA ARG A 299 -16.83 4.91 7.43
C ARG A 299 -17.11 6.01 8.45
N GLU A 300 -17.03 5.68 9.74
CA GLU A 300 -17.37 6.60 10.85
C GLU A 300 -16.19 7.51 11.25
N TYR A 301 -14.97 6.96 11.37
CA TYR A 301 -13.78 7.70 11.87
C TYR A 301 -12.77 8.08 10.77
N GLY A 302 -13.06 7.72 9.52
CA GLY A 302 -12.15 7.90 8.39
C GLY A 302 -11.06 6.82 8.28
N PRO A 303 -10.18 6.90 7.27
CA PRO A 303 -9.25 5.84 6.89
C PRO A 303 -8.01 5.72 7.81
N GLN A 304 -8.23 5.44 9.10
CA GLN A 304 -7.20 5.30 10.14
C GLN A 304 -6.46 3.95 10.10
N TRP A 305 -6.07 3.48 8.91
CA TRP A 305 -5.46 2.16 8.73
C TRP A 305 -4.12 2.00 9.45
N LYS A 306 -3.38 3.09 9.67
CA LYS A 306 -2.14 3.08 10.48
C LYS A 306 -2.42 2.86 11.98
N GLU A 307 -3.57 3.33 12.46
CA GLU A 307 -4.03 3.13 13.84
C GLU A 307 -4.44 1.66 14.02
N ASN A 308 -5.24 1.12 13.10
CA ASN A 308 -5.57 -0.32 13.06
C ASN A 308 -4.32 -1.20 12.99
N LEU A 309 -3.37 -0.87 12.10
CA LEU A 309 -2.14 -1.64 11.90
C LEU A 309 -1.30 -1.69 13.18
N PHE A 310 -1.07 -0.54 13.84
CA PHE A 310 -0.30 -0.49 15.08
C PHE A 310 -1.01 -1.26 16.21
N TYR A 311 -2.26 -0.92 16.53
CA TYR A 311 -2.93 -1.51 17.68
C TYR A 311 -3.21 -3.01 17.51
N SER A 312 -3.56 -3.45 16.30
CA SER A 312 -3.85 -4.88 16.06
C SER A 312 -2.64 -5.79 16.31
N HIS A 313 -1.42 -5.31 16.11
CA HIS A 313 -0.20 -6.08 16.36
C HIS A 313 0.31 -5.84 17.79
N PHE A 314 0.40 -4.57 18.23
CA PHE A 314 0.91 -4.22 19.54
C PHE A 314 0.09 -4.82 20.70
N ILE A 315 -1.24 -4.70 20.66
CA ILE A 315 -2.13 -5.23 21.72
C ILE A 315 -2.24 -6.76 21.65
N SER A 316 -1.86 -7.38 20.52
CA SER A 316 -1.82 -8.84 20.40
C SER A 316 -0.53 -9.46 20.95
N LEU A 317 0.56 -8.70 21.13
CA LEU A 317 1.84 -9.21 21.65
C LEU A 317 1.72 -9.94 23.01
N PRO A 318 0.94 -9.47 24.00
CA PRO A 318 0.74 -10.18 25.27
C PRO A 318 0.17 -11.60 25.12
N LEU A 319 -0.58 -11.90 24.05
CA LEU A 319 -1.12 -13.24 23.79
C LEU A 319 -0.02 -14.28 23.48
N PHE A 320 1.19 -13.83 23.13
CA PHE A 320 2.34 -14.69 22.86
C PHE A 320 3.16 -15.02 24.11
N ILE A 321 2.92 -14.35 25.25
CA ILE A 321 3.68 -14.56 26.51
C ILE A 321 3.72 -16.03 26.94
N PRO A 322 2.61 -16.81 26.95
CA PRO A 322 2.64 -18.23 27.34
C PRO A 322 3.53 -19.11 26.45
N PHE A 323 3.77 -18.68 25.21
CA PHE A 323 4.54 -19.43 24.21
C PHE A 323 6.03 -19.05 24.17
N PHE A 324 6.43 -18.01 24.90
CA PHE A 324 7.78 -17.44 24.87
C PHE A 324 8.92 -18.45 25.10
N PRO A 325 8.85 -19.41 26.04
CA PRO A 325 9.89 -20.43 26.20
C PRO A 325 10.05 -21.36 24.99
N SER A 326 8.96 -21.61 24.25
CA SER A 326 9.01 -22.39 23.02
C SER A 326 9.65 -21.57 21.89
N MET A 327 9.20 -20.33 21.71
CA MET A 327 9.71 -19.42 20.67
C MET A 327 11.20 -19.14 20.83
N MET A 328 11.71 -18.96 22.06
CA MET A 328 13.13 -18.73 22.31
C MET A 328 13.99 -19.93 21.88
N ARG A 329 13.56 -21.16 22.19
CA ARG A 329 14.26 -22.38 21.76
C ARG A 329 14.26 -22.55 20.24
N GLN A 330 13.16 -22.20 19.59
CA GLN A 330 13.07 -22.18 18.13
C GLN A 330 14.01 -21.12 17.52
N PHE A 331 14.06 -19.91 18.10
CA PHE A 331 14.91 -18.83 17.61
C PHE A 331 16.40 -19.20 17.68
N LEU A 332 16.83 -19.80 18.79
CA LEU A 332 18.21 -20.29 18.94
C LEU A 332 18.55 -21.39 17.92
N ARG A 333 17.61 -22.29 17.58
CA ARG A 333 17.79 -23.29 16.51
C ARG A 333 17.93 -22.64 15.13
N LEU A 334 17.11 -21.63 14.81
CA LEU A 334 17.22 -20.89 13.55
C LEU A 334 18.51 -20.06 13.48
N ALA A 335 18.96 -19.49 14.60
CA ALA A 335 20.23 -18.76 14.68
C ALA A 335 21.46 -19.66 14.53
N ALA A 336 21.35 -20.95 14.88
CA ALA A 336 22.38 -21.97 14.71
C ALA A 336 22.36 -22.67 13.33
N SER A 337 21.53 -22.20 12.38
CA SER A 337 21.46 -22.79 11.03
C SER A 337 22.70 -22.48 10.19
N GLU A 338 23.03 -23.36 9.25
CA GLU A 338 24.13 -23.18 8.31
C GLU A 338 24.09 -21.80 7.59
N PRO A 339 25.26 -21.19 7.33
CA PRO A 339 25.36 -19.88 6.72
C PRO A 339 24.78 -19.88 5.29
N LEU A 340 24.19 -18.76 4.89
CA LEU A 340 23.62 -18.62 3.56
C LEU A 340 24.72 -18.66 2.48
N THR A 341 24.71 -19.70 1.64
CA THR A 341 25.54 -19.79 0.42
C THR A 341 25.03 -18.79 -0.62
N MET A 342 25.45 -17.53 -0.46
CA MET A 342 25.15 -16.46 -1.40
C MET A 342 25.81 -16.77 -2.75
N PRO A 343 25.13 -16.63 -3.91
CA PRO A 343 25.75 -16.86 -5.22
C PRO A 343 26.94 -15.94 -5.58
N TRP A 344 27.28 -15.01 -4.68
CA TRP A 344 28.39 -14.06 -4.79
C TRP A 344 29.58 -14.46 -3.88
N SER A 345 29.43 -15.49 -3.05
CA SER A 345 30.56 -16.11 -2.32
C SER A 345 31.35 -17.09 -3.20
N ASP A 346 30.90 -17.35 -4.44
CA ASP A 346 31.71 -18.01 -5.45
C ASP A 346 32.92 -17.11 -5.82
N PRO A 347 34.17 -17.57 -5.65
CA PRO A 347 35.36 -16.76 -5.94
C PRO A 347 35.44 -16.26 -7.40
N THR A 348 34.74 -16.93 -8.30
CA THR A 348 34.66 -16.67 -9.74
C THR A 348 33.72 -15.51 -10.09
N ALA A 349 32.63 -15.32 -9.35
CA ALA A 349 31.66 -14.25 -9.60
C ALA A 349 32.17 -12.86 -9.16
N LEU A 350 33.11 -12.82 -8.20
CA LEU A 350 33.62 -11.59 -7.59
C LEU A 350 34.98 -11.12 -8.19
N GLY A 351 35.23 -11.43 -9.46
CA GLY A 351 36.51 -11.17 -10.15
C GLY A 351 36.97 -9.71 -10.20
N GLY A 352 36.06 -8.72 -10.05
CA GLY A 352 36.37 -7.29 -10.19
C GLY A 352 36.31 -6.42 -8.92
N LEU A 353 35.97 -6.97 -7.74
CA LEU A 353 35.80 -6.17 -6.53
C LEU A 353 37.10 -6.00 -5.72
N HIS A 354 37.34 -4.77 -5.24
CA HIS A 354 38.53 -4.34 -4.50
C HIS A 354 38.77 -5.19 -3.24
N GLN A 355 40.04 -5.50 -2.96
CA GLN A 355 40.46 -6.49 -1.94
C GLN A 355 39.96 -6.18 -0.52
N GLY A 356 39.79 -4.90 -0.17
CA GLY A 356 39.20 -4.49 1.11
C GLY A 356 37.71 -4.85 1.28
N ILE A 357 36.93 -4.91 0.19
CA ILE A 357 35.53 -5.34 0.25
C ILE A 357 35.45 -6.87 0.41
N LYS A 358 36.37 -7.61 -0.23
CA LYS A 358 36.46 -9.08 -0.09
C LYS A 358 36.68 -9.49 1.37
N ALA A 359 37.62 -8.83 2.06
CA ALA A 359 37.90 -9.09 3.47
C ALA A 359 36.75 -8.66 4.42
N GLY A 360 36.02 -7.59 4.08
CA GLY A 360 34.86 -7.13 4.87
C GLY A 360 33.63 -8.05 4.74
N VAL A 361 33.44 -8.70 3.58
CA VAL A 361 32.30 -9.60 3.33
C VAL A 361 32.56 -11.01 3.85
N SER A 362 33.79 -11.50 3.84
CA SER A 362 34.14 -12.85 4.33
C SER A 362 33.97 -13.07 5.84
N GLY A 363 33.78 -12.00 6.63
CA GLY A 363 33.56 -12.07 8.08
C GLY A 363 32.10 -12.13 8.52
N ILE A 364 31.13 -12.01 7.60
CA ILE A 364 29.71 -11.85 7.95
C ILE A 364 28.98 -13.21 7.92
N TYR A 365 28.97 -13.91 9.05
CA TYR A 365 28.17 -15.12 9.23
C TYR A 365 26.69 -14.78 9.37
N ILE A 366 25.92 -14.93 8.28
CA ILE A 366 24.45 -14.80 8.29
C ILE A 366 23.83 -16.20 8.21
N PRO A 367 23.18 -16.70 9.27
CA PRO A 367 22.44 -17.96 9.25
C PRO A 367 21.35 -17.92 8.16
N SER A 368 21.31 -18.94 7.29
CA SER A 368 20.37 -19.00 6.17
C SER A 368 18.90 -18.86 6.61
N GLN A 369 18.53 -19.51 7.70
CA GLN A 369 17.17 -19.44 8.24
C GLN A 369 16.82 -18.06 8.80
N LEU A 370 17.80 -17.32 9.33
CA LEU A 370 17.61 -15.94 9.79
C LEU A 370 17.42 -14.97 8.61
N ALA A 371 18.11 -15.19 7.49
CA ALA A 371 17.88 -14.44 6.26
C ALA A 371 16.47 -14.67 5.70
N TYR A 372 16.01 -15.93 5.64
CA TYR A 372 14.63 -16.25 5.25
C TYR A 372 13.61 -15.66 6.23
N LEU A 373 13.88 -15.65 7.55
CA LEU A 373 13.03 -15.01 8.55
C LEU A 373 12.87 -13.51 8.29
N VAL A 374 13.96 -12.79 7.96
CA VAL A 374 13.90 -11.37 7.58
C VAL A 374 13.07 -11.16 6.31
N VAL A 375 13.28 -11.97 5.26
CA VAL A 375 12.47 -11.90 4.02
C VAL A 375 10.99 -12.17 4.33
N ASN A 376 10.69 -13.18 5.15
CA ASN A 376 9.32 -13.52 5.57
C ASN A 376 8.64 -12.34 6.30
N VAL A 377 9.35 -11.69 7.23
CA VAL A 377 8.85 -10.55 8.01
C VAL A 377 8.62 -9.31 7.12
N LEU A 378 9.55 -8.98 6.23
CA LEU A 378 9.42 -7.85 5.30
C LEU A 378 8.27 -8.04 4.31
N THR A 379 8.16 -9.24 3.73
CA THR A 379 7.08 -9.60 2.79
C THR A 379 5.71 -9.64 3.47
N GLN A 380 5.64 -10.12 4.73
CA GLN A 380 4.43 -10.04 5.55
C GLN A 380 4.03 -8.60 5.86
N TYR A 381 4.98 -7.73 6.22
CA TYR A 381 4.68 -6.31 6.46
C TYR A 381 4.12 -5.63 5.21
N ALA A 382 4.72 -5.87 4.04
CA ALA A 382 4.21 -5.37 2.76
C ALA A 382 2.78 -5.88 2.49
N CYS A 383 2.55 -7.18 2.66
CA CYS A 383 1.26 -7.85 2.51
C CYS A 383 0.18 -7.23 3.43
N ILE A 384 0.43 -7.17 4.74
CA ILE A 384 -0.53 -6.67 5.74
C ILE A 384 -0.77 -5.16 5.58
N ARG A 385 0.26 -4.37 5.23
CA ARG A 385 0.12 -2.94 4.89
C ARG A 385 -0.78 -2.74 3.68
N GLY A 386 -0.60 -3.53 2.62
CA GLY A 386 -1.44 -3.51 1.43
C GLY A 386 -2.91 -3.83 1.74
N VAL A 387 -3.17 -4.87 2.55
CA VAL A 387 -4.52 -5.26 2.96
C VAL A 387 -5.19 -4.19 3.82
N ASN A 388 -4.49 -3.60 4.79
CA ASN A 388 -5.04 -2.54 5.64
C ASN A 388 -5.34 -1.26 4.86
N LEU A 389 -4.47 -0.89 3.93
CA LEU A 389 -4.69 0.25 3.04
C LEU A 389 -5.92 0.01 2.15
N LEU A 390 -6.03 -1.17 1.53
CA LEU A 390 -7.19 -1.58 0.72
C LEU A 390 -8.50 -1.56 1.54
N ALA A 391 -8.49 -2.06 2.77
CA ALA A 391 -9.65 -2.08 3.64
C ALA A 391 -10.13 -0.67 4.05
N SER A 392 -9.24 0.32 4.09
CA SER A 392 -9.61 1.72 4.34
C SER A 392 -10.12 2.48 3.12
N ALA A 393 -9.93 1.92 1.91
CA ALA A 393 -10.26 2.55 0.64
C ALA A 393 -11.35 1.80 -0.16
N SER A 394 -11.84 0.67 0.34
CA SER A 394 -12.80 -0.20 -0.37
C SER A 394 -13.72 -0.94 0.60
N SER A 395 -14.76 -1.60 0.07
CA SER A 395 -15.71 -2.36 0.88
C SER A 395 -15.11 -3.67 1.40
N ALA A 396 -15.67 -4.22 2.49
CA ALA A 396 -15.30 -5.54 3.00
C ALA A 396 -15.41 -6.63 1.93
N LEU A 397 -16.42 -6.54 1.05
CA LEU A 397 -16.59 -7.45 -0.07
C LEU A 397 -15.42 -7.34 -1.07
N THR A 398 -14.98 -6.12 -1.39
CA THR A 398 -13.82 -5.88 -2.26
C THR A 398 -12.55 -6.49 -1.68
N VAL A 399 -12.30 -6.27 -0.38
CA VAL A 399 -11.16 -6.86 0.34
C VAL A 399 -11.20 -8.39 0.27
N THR A 400 -12.35 -9.01 0.58
CA THR A 400 -12.53 -10.46 0.52
C THR A 400 -12.30 -11.03 -0.88
N ILE A 401 -12.76 -10.35 -1.93
CA ILE A 401 -12.53 -10.77 -3.32
C ILE A 401 -11.04 -10.71 -3.67
N VAL A 402 -10.36 -9.59 -3.40
CA VAL A 402 -8.91 -9.45 -3.67
C VAL A 402 -8.10 -10.49 -2.87
N LEU A 403 -8.46 -10.76 -1.62
CA LEU A 403 -7.84 -11.80 -0.80
C LEU A 403 -8.09 -13.22 -1.33
N ASN A 404 -9.22 -13.49 -1.97
CA ASN A 404 -9.48 -14.78 -2.62
C ASN A 404 -8.66 -14.93 -3.92
N VAL A 405 -8.59 -13.89 -4.76
CA VAL A 405 -7.75 -13.90 -5.97
C VAL A 405 -6.27 -14.06 -5.59
N ARG A 406 -5.80 -13.38 -4.54
CA ARG A 406 -4.45 -13.57 -3.94
C ARG A 406 -4.16 -15.05 -3.65
N LYS A 407 -5.03 -15.77 -2.92
CA LYS A 407 -4.81 -17.19 -2.56
C LYS A 407 -4.60 -18.05 -3.80
N LEU A 408 -5.43 -17.84 -4.84
CA LEU A 408 -5.31 -18.56 -6.10
C LEU A 408 -3.98 -18.23 -6.80
N VAL A 409 -3.60 -16.94 -6.89
CA VAL A 409 -2.30 -16.55 -7.48
C VAL A 409 -1.14 -17.19 -6.73
N SER A 410 -1.16 -17.22 -5.40
CA SER A 410 -0.13 -17.90 -4.60
C SER A 410 -0.08 -19.41 -4.89
N LEU A 411 -1.23 -20.07 -5.07
CA LEU A 411 -1.31 -21.49 -5.43
C LEU A 411 -0.75 -21.76 -6.84
N LEU A 412 -1.11 -20.94 -7.83
CA LEU A 412 -0.60 -21.06 -9.20
C LEU A 412 0.91 -20.84 -9.27
N LEU A 413 1.43 -19.83 -8.57
CA LEU A 413 2.86 -19.57 -8.46
C LEU A 413 3.60 -20.71 -7.75
N SER A 414 3.01 -21.30 -6.70
CA SER A 414 3.55 -22.48 -6.02
C SER A 414 3.65 -23.68 -6.98
N ILE A 415 2.58 -24.03 -7.69
CA ILE A 415 2.58 -25.13 -8.68
C ILE A 415 3.65 -24.90 -9.76
N TRP A 416 3.74 -23.69 -10.29
CA TRP A 416 4.70 -23.32 -11.33
C TRP A 416 6.16 -23.38 -10.82
N LEU A 417 6.43 -22.81 -9.64
CA LEU A 417 7.78 -22.74 -9.06
C LEU A 417 8.31 -24.11 -8.62
N PHE A 418 7.43 -24.99 -8.11
CA PHE A 418 7.80 -26.36 -7.72
C PHE A 418 7.72 -27.38 -8.85
N GLY A 419 7.47 -26.94 -10.09
CA GLY A 419 7.44 -27.81 -11.28
C GLY A 419 6.34 -28.86 -11.26
N ASN A 420 5.30 -28.70 -10.44
CA ASN A 420 4.22 -29.68 -10.33
C ASN A 420 3.31 -29.62 -11.56
N ARG A 421 2.76 -30.76 -11.98
CA ARG A 421 1.87 -30.84 -13.16
C ARG A 421 0.58 -30.05 -12.88
N LEU A 422 0.42 -28.89 -13.51
CA LEU A 422 -0.81 -28.10 -13.41
C LEU A 422 -1.99 -28.87 -14.05
N SER A 423 -2.98 -29.22 -13.24
CA SER A 423 -4.19 -29.88 -13.71
C SER A 423 -4.98 -28.95 -14.64
N PHE A 424 -5.54 -29.49 -15.73
CA PHE A 424 -6.35 -28.70 -16.67
C PHE A 424 -7.57 -28.06 -15.99
N GLY A 425 -8.17 -28.74 -15.02
CA GLY A 425 -9.23 -28.16 -14.20
C GLY A 425 -8.75 -27.02 -13.29
N THR A 426 -7.49 -27.03 -12.83
CA THR A 426 -6.89 -25.91 -12.09
C THR A 426 -6.73 -24.67 -12.98
N LEU A 427 -6.41 -24.85 -14.27
CA LEU A 427 -6.39 -23.77 -15.24
C LEU A 427 -7.80 -23.18 -15.48
N ILE A 428 -8.81 -24.02 -15.68
CA ILE A 428 -10.21 -23.58 -15.87
C ILE A 428 -10.74 -22.85 -14.64
N GLY A 429 -10.54 -23.40 -13.44
CA GLY A 429 -10.95 -22.74 -12.20
C GLY A 429 -10.27 -21.37 -12.03
N ALA A 430 -9.00 -21.26 -12.44
CA ALA A 430 -8.28 -20.00 -12.42
C ALA A 430 -8.83 -18.97 -13.41
N THR A 431 -9.10 -19.33 -14.68
CA THR A 431 -9.65 -18.38 -15.66
C THR A 431 -11.04 -17.88 -15.24
N ILE A 432 -11.87 -18.74 -14.62
CA ILE A 432 -13.16 -18.35 -14.04
C ILE A 432 -12.97 -17.32 -12.92
N VAL A 433 -12.05 -17.55 -11.97
CA VAL A 433 -11.78 -16.62 -10.85
C VAL A 433 -11.28 -15.27 -11.34
N PHE A 434 -10.34 -15.24 -12.28
CA PHE A 434 -9.85 -13.97 -12.86
C PHE A 434 -10.97 -13.23 -13.62
N SER A 435 -11.78 -13.94 -14.39
CA SER A 435 -12.92 -13.36 -15.12
C SER A 435 -13.96 -12.77 -14.16
N ALA A 436 -14.27 -13.47 -13.07
CA ALA A 436 -15.21 -13.02 -12.05
C ALA A 436 -14.72 -11.80 -11.26
N GLY A 437 -13.42 -11.74 -10.94
CA GLY A 437 -12.76 -10.57 -10.36
C GLY A 437 -12.73 -9.38 -11.32
N GLY A 438 -12.47 -9.62 -12.60
CA GLY A 438 -12.57 -8.63 -13.68
C GLY A 438 -13.98 -8.04 -13.77
N MET A 439 -15.00 -8.91 -13.85
CA MET A 439 -16.42 -8.52 -13.90
C MET A 439 -16.85 -7.72 -12.67
N TYR A 440 -16.36 -8.07 -11.48
CA TYR A 440 -16.59 -7.29 -10.26
C TYR A 440 -15.97 -5.88 -10.35
N SER A 441 -14.77 -5.75 -10.92
CA SER A 441 -14.09 -4.45 -11.02
C SER A 441 -14.77 -3.47 -11.99
N LEU A 442 -15.50 -4.01 -12.98
CA LEU A 442 -16.34 -3.25 -13.92
C LEU A 442 -17.65 -2.74 -13.29
N ASP A 443 -18.04 -3.21 -12.08
CA ASP A 443 -19.26 -2.73 -11.43
C ASP A 443 -19.14 -1.26 -11.00
N LYS A 444 -20.05 -0.44 -11.54
CA LYS A 444 -20.26 0.98 -11.20
C LYS A 444 -21.33 1.18 -10.12
N GLY A 445 -21.84 0.10 -9.53
CA GLY A 445 -22.79 0.10 -8.42
C GLY A 445 -22.37 1.04 -7.28
N PRO A 446 -23.30 1.52 -6.45
CA PRO A 446 -23.12 2.69 -5.59
C PRO A 446 -21.99 2.50 -4.58
N ARG A 447 -20.79 2.91 -4.98
CA ARG A 447 -19.60 2.88 -4.13
C ARG A 447 -19.82 3.89 -3.00
N GLY A 448 -20.02 3.37 -1.79
CA GLY A 448 -20.01 4.19 -0.58
C GLY A 448 -18.75 5.05 -0.61
N ARG A 449 -18.93 6.37 -0.72
CA ARG A 449 -17.87 7.31 -1.09
C ARG A 449 -16.97 7.57 0.12
N LEU A 450 -16.16 6.57 0.49
CA LEU A 450 -15.02 6.73 1.39
C LEU A 450 -14.15 7.83 0.77
N ARG A 451 -14.18 9.02 1.38
CA ARG A 451 -13.52 10.20 0.84
C ARG A 451 -12.03 9.89 0.71
N PRO A 452 -11.38 10.23 -0.42
CA PRO A 452 -9.92 10.13 -0.52
C PRO A 452 -9.29 10.87 0.66
N ALA A 453 -8.20 10.32 1.20
CA ALA A 453 -7.47 10.93 2.30
C ALA A 453 -6.71 12.20 1.83
N THR A 454 -7.44 13.27 1.54
CA THR A 454 -6.86 14.61 1.49
C THR A 454 -6.48 15.00 2.90
N ALA A 455 -5.18 15.07 3.16
CA ALA A 455 -4.64 15.55 4.42
C ALA A 455 -4.88 17.06 4.55
N SER A 456 -6.06 17.45 5.06
CA SER A 456 -6.32 18.82 5.47
C SER A 456 -5.55 19.11 6.76
N VAL A 457 -4.38 19.73 6.62
CA VAL A 457 -3.70 20.40 7.73
C VAL A 457 -4.60 21.56 8.17
N SER A 458 -5.37 21.34 9.23
CA SER A 458 -6.17 22.38 9.85
C SER A 458 -5.25 23.28 10.69
N ILE A 459 -4.77 24.36 10.08
CA ILE A 459 -4.29 25.52 10.82
C ILE A 459 -5.55 26.25 11.30
N ASN A 460 -5.80 26.21 12.61
CA ASN A 460 -6.88 26.97 13.22
C ASN A 460 -6.38 27.59 14.53
N GLY A 461 -5.50 28.59 14.39
CA GLY A 461 -5.16 29.52 15.45
C GLY A 461 -6.21 30.61 15.49
N LYS A 462 -7.05 30.61 16.53
CA LYS A 462 -8.04 31.69 16.74
C LYS A 462 -7.34 32.98 17.15
N ALA A 463 -7.79 34.10 16.59
CA ALA A 463 -7.65 35.39 17.24
C ALA A 463 -8.54 35.44 18.50
N GLY A 464 -8.08 36.14 19.52
CA GLY A 464 -8.69 36.30 20.84
C GLY A 464 -7.70 36.94 21.79
#